data_AF-G7IF27-F1
#
_entry.id   AF-G7IF27-F1
#
_cell.length_a   1.000
_cell.length_b   1.000
_cell.length_c   1.000
_cell.angle_alpha   90.00
_cell.angle_beta   90.00
_cell.angle_gamma   90.00
#
_symmetry.space_group_name_H-M   'P 1'
#
loop_
_entity.id
_entity.type
_entity.pdbx_description
1 polymer ?
#
loop_
_entity_poly.entity_id
_entity_poly.type
_entity_poly.pdbx_seq_one_letter_code
_entity_poly.pdbx_strand_id
1 'polypeptide(L)'
;MLSYTCLGTMMVAASASTLNQVFEIKNDAIMRRTSQRPLPSGRITVPHAVGWASSVGLAGTALLATQTNMLAAGLAASNLVLYSFVYTPLKQIHPVNTWVGAVVGAIPPLLGWAAASGDISLNSLILPAALYFWQIPHFMALAYMCREDYAAGGFKMYSLADPSGRKTAMVAMRNSIYLIPLGFLAYDWGVTSGWFCLESTALTLAISAAAFSFYRDRTKERARRMFHASLLYLPVFMAGLLIHRRTDNQHFLEVNAEGFMKSPSSVETSEMDDKNGNQKIKGRQGTRARPPVAYASIAPFPFLPAPSYDIV
;
A
#
# COMPACT_ATOMS: atom_id res chain seq x y z
N MET A 1 17.81 4.26 9.59
CA MET A 1 16.73 3.27 9.34
C MET A 1 16.11 3.44 7.96
N LEU A 2 15.46 4.59 7.66
CA LEU A 2 14.79 4.81 6.36
C LEU A 2 15.69 4.59 5.13
N SER A 3 16.93 5.11 5.14
CA SER A 3 17.89 4.90 4.05
C SER A 3 18.20 3.43 3.80
N TYR A 4 18.42 2.66 4.86
CA TYR A 4 18.65 1.21 4.79
C TYR A 4 17.42 0.45 4.32
N THR A 5 16.22 0.85 4.75
CA THR A 5 14.96 0.27 4.27
C THR A 5 14.81 0.52 2.77
N CYS A 6 14.98 1.77 2.30
CA CYS A 6 14.91 2.10 0.88
C CYS A 6 15.95 1.33 0.06
N LEU A 7 17.20 1.27 0.51
CA LEU A 7 18.28 0.55 -0.17
C LEU A 7 18.01 -0.96 -0.22
N GLY A 8 17.67 -1.56 0.92
CA GLY A 8 17.37 -2.99 1.01
C GLY A 8 16.18 -3.40 0.15
N THR A 9 15.07 -2.64 0.21
CA THR A 9 13.91 -2.86 -0.65
C THR A 9 14.25 -2.67 -2.12
N MET A 10 15.04 -1.65 -2.48
CA MET A 10 15.49 -1.43 -3.86
C MET A 10 16.33 -2.61 -4.38
N MET A 11 17.24 -3.14 -3.56
CA MET A 11 18.05 -4.31 -3.91
C MET A 11 17.17 -5.54 -4.15
N VAL A 12 16.24 -5.84 -3.24
CA VAL A 12 15.31 -6.96 -3.40
C VAL A 12 14.41 -6.77 -4.64
N ALA A 13 13.93 -5.55 -4.89
CA ALA A 13 13.15 -5.23 -6.10
C ALA A 13 13.98 -5.38 -7.38
N ALA A 14 15.25 -4.98 -7.37
CA ALA A 14 16.17 -5.15 -8.50
C ALA A 14 16.44 -6.63 -8.80
N SER A 15 16.58 -7.45 -7.76
CA SER A 15 16.69 -8.90 -7.87
C SER A 15 15.43 -9.51 -8.50
N ALA A 16 14.24 -9.18 -7.98
CA ALA A 16 12.95 -9.62 -8.51
C ALA A 16 12.75 -9.21 -9.98
N SER A 17 13.09 -7.97 -10.34
CA SER A 17 13.02 -7.46 -11.71
C SER A 17 13.96 -8.20 -12.66
N THR A 18 15.17 -8.52 -12.20
CA THR A 18 16.15 -9.30 -12.97
C THR A 18 15.64 -10.73 -13.20
N LEU A 19 15.14 -11.40 -12.16
CA LEU A 19 14.56 -12.74 -12.29
C LEU A 19 13.34 -12.77 -13.21
N ASN A 20 12.47 -11.75 -13.15
CA ASN A 20 11.35 -11.65 -14.09
C ASN A 20 11.83 -11.59 -15.54
N GLN A 21 12.87 -10.80 -15.84
CA GLN A 21 13.45 -10.79 -17.20
C GLN A 21 14.10 -12.11 -17.59
N VAL A 22 14.69 -12.84 -16.64
CA VAL A 22 15.25 -14.18 -16.86
C VAL A 22 14.16 -15.20 -17.21
N PHE A 23 13.01 -15.15 -16.53
CA PHE A 23 11.90 -16.06 -16.83
C PHE A 23 11.16 -15.71 -18.13
N GLU A 24 11.12 -14.43 -18.50
CA GLU A 24 10.35 -13.95 -19.65
C GLU A 24 11.17 -13.79 -20.94
N ILE A 25 12.41 -14.28 -21.03
CA ILE A 25 13.32 -14.06 -22.19
C ILE A 25 12.64 -14.36 -23.53
N LYS A 26 12.01 -15.54 -23.67
CA LYS A 26 11.37 -15.96 -24.92
C LYS A 26 10.15 -15.10 -25.25
N ASN A 27 9.34 -14.79 -24.24
CA ASN A 27 8.13 -13.98 -24.36
C ASN A 27 8.46 -12.51 -24.68
N ASP A 28 9.53 -11.99 -24.11
CA ASP A 28 9.99 -10.63 -24.36
C ASP A 28 10.58 -10.49 -25.76
N ALA A 29 11.29 -11.50 -26.28
CA ALA A 29 11.86 -11.47 -27.62
C ALA A 29 10.83 -11.27 -28.73
N ILE A 30 9.60 -11.77 -28.54
CA ILE A 30 8.51 -11.70 -29.53
C ILE A 30 7.64 -10.45 -29.40
N MET A 31 7.73 -9.72 -28.29
CA MET A 31 6.95 -8.49 -28.06
C MET A 31 7.75 -7.26 -28.49
N ARG A 32 7.18 -6.45 -29.40
CA ARG A 32 7.83 -5.22 -29.92
C ARG A 32 8.34 -4.28 -28.82
N ARG A 33 7.60 -4.20 -27.69
CA ARG A 33 7.94 -3.32 -26.56
C ARG A 33 9.13 -3.83 -25.74
N THR A 34 9.35 -5.13 -25.67
CA THR A 34 10.32 -5.74 -24.73
C THR A 34 11.43 -6.53 -25.41
N SER A 35 11.42 -6.65 -26.73
CA SER A 35 12.47 -7.33 -27.52
C SER A 35 13.85 -6.68 -27.40
N GLN A 36 13.92 -5.40 -27.03
CA GLN A 36 15.16 -4.66 -26.81
C GLN A 36 15.70 -4.73 -25.37
N ARG A 37 15.08 -5.53 -24.49
CA ARG A 37 15.57 -5.74 -23.13
C ARG A 37 16.94 -6.46 -23.14
N PRO A 38 17.79 -6.24 -22.11
CA PRO A 38 19.17 -6.74 -22.10
C PRO A 38 19.34 -8.26 -22.33
N LEU A 39 18.42 -9.08 -21.79
CA LEU A 39 18.49 -10.54 -21.90
C LEU A 39 17.98 -11.06 -23.27
N PRO A 40 16.79 -10.68 -23.76
CA PRO A 40 16.36 -11.01 -25.12
C PRO A 40 17.32 -10.55 -26.22
N SER A 41 17.96 -9.39 -26.04
CA SER A 41 18.91 -8.84 -27.01
C SER A 41 20.33 -9.41 -26.87
N GLY A 42 20.57 -10.36 -25.96
CA GLY A 42 21.87 -11.00 -25.74
C GLY A 42 22.97 -10.10 -25.17
N ARG A 43 22.66 -8.90 -24.64
CA ARG A 43 23.65 -7.98 -24.05
C ARG A 43 24.19 -8.48 -22.70
N ILE A 44 23.41 -9.29 -22.01
CA ILE A 44 23.78 -9.92 -20.73
C ILE A 44 23.44 -11.41 -20.83
N THR A 45 24.35 -12.28 -20.39
CA THR A 45 24.10 -13.73 -20.37
C THR A 45 23.21 -14.12 -19.17
N VAL A 46 22.46 -15.22 -19.30
CA VAL A 46 21.60 -15.74 -18.22
C VAL A 46 22.36 -16.02 -16.92
N PRO A 47 23.52 -16.68 -16.90
CA PRO A 47 24.24 -16.95 -15.64
C PRO A 47 24.66 -15.66 -14.92
N HIS A 48 25.08 -14.63 -15.65
CA HIS A 48 25.43 -13.33 -15.05
C HIS A 48 24.21 -12.65 -14.42
N ALA A 49 23.06 -12.67 -15.11
CA ALA A 49 21.82 -12.10 -14.58
C ALA A 49 21.33 -12.84 -13.32
N VAL A 50 21.38 -14.19 -13.32
CA VAL A 50 21.00 -15.01 -12.16
C VAL A 50 21.96 -14.81 -10.98
N GLY A 51 23.27 -14.73 -11.25
CA GLY A 51 24.28 -14.42 -10.24
C GLY A 51 24.03 -13.07 -9.59
N TRP A 52 23.86 -12.02 -10.40
CA TRP A 52 23.50 -10.67 -9.93
C TRP A 52 22.22 -10.68 -9.09
N ALA A 53 21.14 -11.30 -9.59
CA ALA A 53 19.88 -11.34 -8.89
C ALA A 53 20.00 -12.06 -7.52
N SER A 54 20.69 -13.19 -7.48
CA SER A 54 20.91 -13.95 -6.24
C SER A 54 21.71 -13.14 -5.23
N SER A 55 22.84 -12.55 -5.65
CA SER A 55 23.71 -11.76 -4.79
C SER A 55 23.00 -10.52 -4.24
N VAL A 56 22.33 -9.74 -5.10
CA VAL A 56 21.64 -8.51 -4.69
C VAL A 56 20.39 -8.80 -3.86
N GLY A 57 19.67 -9.89 -4.16
CA GLY A 57 18.51 -10.32 -3.38
C GLY A 57 18.89 -10.76 -1.97
N LEU A 58 19.95 -11.57 -1.83
CA LEU A 58 20.49 -11.99 -0.54
C LEU A 58 21.03 -10.80 0.25
N ALA A 59 21.85 -9.95 -0.38
CA ALA A 59 22.42 -8.78 0.27
C ALA A 59 21.33 -7.77 0.71
N GLY A 60 20.32 -7.51 -0.13
CA GLY A 60 19.20 -6.63 0.21
C GLY A 60 18.36 -7.16 1.37
N THR A 61 18.07 -8.47 1.36
CA THR A 61 17.32 -9.13 2.45
C THR A 61 18.12 -9.13 3.76
N ALA A 62 19.42 -9.43 3.70
CA ALA A 62 20.31 -9.40 4.86
C ALA A 62 20.46 -7.97 5.43
N LEU A 63 20.50 -6.96 4.56
CA LEU A 63 20.51 -5.56 4.96
C LEU A 63 19.24 -5.19 5.72
N LEU A 64 18.06 -5.61 5.24
CA LEU A 64 16.80 -5.39 5.95
C LEU A 64 16.77 -6.12 7.29
N ALA A 65 17.27 -7.35 7.35
CA ALA A 65 17.27 -8.16 8.58
C ALA A 65 18.16 -7.56 9.67
N THR A 66 19.31 -6.98 9.28
CA THR A 66 20.31 -6.43 10.21
C THR A 66 20.07 -4.97 10.57
N GLN A 67 19.64 -4.14 9.61
CA GLN A 67 19.52 -2.68 9.81
C GLN A 67 18.10 -2.19 10.02
N THR A 68 17.09 -3.04 9.78
CA THR A 68 15.68 -2.69 9.93
C THR A 68 15.02 -3.61 10.96
N ASN A 69 14.51 -4.76 10.54
CA ASN A 69 13.97 -5.81 11.40
C ASN A 69 13.69 -7.10 10.60
N MET A 70 13.52 -8.21 11.32
CA MET A 70 13.28 -9.53 10.71
C MET A 70 11.93 -9.62 9.99
N LEU A 71 10.93 -8.87 10.45
CA LEU A 71 9.59 -8.84 9.84
C LEU A 71 9.64 -8.24 8.42
N ALA A 72 10.29 -7.09 8.25
CA ALA A 72 10.48 -6.45 6.96
C ALA A 72 11.35 -7.30 6.03
N ALA A 73 12.40 -7.93 6.55
CA ALA A 73 13.23 -8.86 5.77
C ALA A 73 12.43 -10.09 5.28
N GLY A 74 11.61 -10.67 6.16
CA GLY A 74 10.72 -11.78 5.82
C GLY A 74 9.73 -11.39 4.72
N LEU A 75 9.06 -10.23 4.86
CA LEU A 75 8.16 -9.70 3.82
C LEU A 75 8.89 -9.47 2.49
N ALA A 76 10.11 -8.94 2.51
CA ALA A 76 10.91 -8.71 1.31
C ALA A 76 11.26 -10.04 0.61
N ALA A 77 11.76 -11.02 1.36
CA ALA A 77 12.13 -12.33 0.85
C ALA A 77 10.91 -13.10 0.31
N SER A 78 9.80 -13.11 1.07
CA SER A 78 8.55 -13.72 0.62
C SER A 78 8.03 -13.05 -0.65
N ASN A 79 8.11 -11.72 -0.76
CA ASN A 79 7.67 -11.00 -1.95
C ASN A 79 8.57 -11.28 -3.17
N LEU A 80 9.88 -11.41 -2.97
CA LEU A 80 10.82 -11.81 -4.02
C LEU A 80 10.41 -13.19 -4.60
N VAL A 81 10.16 -14.15 -3.70
CA VAL A 81 9.74 -15.50 -4.08
C VAL A 81 8.39 -15.48 -4.80
N LEU A 82 7.41 -14.80 -4.21
CA LEU A 82 6.06 -14.66 -4.76
C LEU A 82 6.07 -13.99 -6.13
N TYR A 83 6.86 -12.93 -6.33
CA TYR A 83 6.96 -12.25 -7.61
C TYR A 83 7.62 -13.14 -8.68
N SER A 84 8.79 -13.68 -8.35
CA SER A 84 9.67 -14.30 -9.33
C SER A 84 9.22 -15.71 -9.70
N PHE A 85 8.84 -16.52 -8.70
CA PHE A 85 8.58 -17.94 -8.90
C PHE A 85 7.10 -18.30 -8.94
N VAL A 86 6.21 -17.43 -8.43
CA VAL A 86 4.76 -17.67 -8.48
C VAL A 86 4.10 -16.78 -9.53
N TYR A 87 4.16 -15.46 -9.36
CA TYR A 87 3.47 -14.51 -10.23
C TYR A 87 4.00 -14.55 -11.67
N THR A 88 5.32 -14.51 -11.86
CA THR A 88 5.91 -14.42 -13.21
C THR A 88 5.53 -15.61 -14.11
N PRO A 89 5.69 -16.88 -13.68
CA PRO A 89 5.21 -18.03 -14.45
C PRO A 89 3.68 -18.02 -14.62
N LEU A 90 2.94 -17.61 -13.57
CA LEU A 90 1.48 -17.61 -13.59
C LEU A 90 0.89 -16.75 -14.70
N LYS A 91 1.57 -15.68 -15.14
CA LYS A 91 1.15 -14.86 -16.29
C LYS A 91 0.94 -15.66 -17.57
N GLN A 92 1.62 -16.80 -17.74
CA GLN A 92 1.50 -17.69 -18.91
C GLN A 92 0.55 -18.87 -18.65
N ILE A 93 0.22 -19.14 -17.39
CA ILE A 93 -0.53 -20.34 -16.99
C ILE A 93 -2.02 -20.03 -16.81
N HIS A 94 -2.36 -18.95 -16.09
CA HIS A 94 -3.74 -18.69 -15.67
C HIS A 94 -4.08 -17.18 -15.60
N PRO A 95 -5.32 -16.77 -15.95
CA PRO A 95 -5.76 -15.37 -15.86
C PRO A 95 -5.80 -14.79 -14.43
N VAL A 96 -5.69 -15.65 -13.41
CA VAL A 96 -5.58 -15.21 -11.99
C VAL A 96 -4.28 -14.44 -11.70
N ASN A 97 -3.32 -14.44 -12.64
CA ASN A 97 -2.07 -13.69 -12.53
C ASN A 97 -2.28 -12.23 -12.07
N THR A 98 -3.33 -11.54 -12.53
CA THR A 98 -3.56 -10.13 -12.18
C THR A 98 -3.86 -9.94 -10.69
N TRP A 99 -4.57 -10.88 -10.07
CA TRP A 99 -4.88 -10.83 -8.63
C TRP A 99 -3.65 -11.20 -7.78
N VAL A 100 -2.87 -12.19 -8.21
CA VAL A 100 -1.62 -12.55 -7.53
C VAL A 100 -0.60 -11.42 -7.66
N GLY A 101 -0.52 -10.79 -8.83
CA GLY A 101 0.30 -9.60 -9.06
C GLY A 101 -0.11 -8.41 -8.19
N ALA A 102 -1.42 -8.25 -7.92
CA ALA A 102 -1.89 -7.23 -7.00
C ALA A 102 -1.48 -7.52 -5.54
N VAL A 103 -1.43 -8.79 -5.12
CA VAL A 103 -0.86 -9.16 -3.79
C VAL A 103 0.61 -8.76 -3.72
N VAL A 104 1.38 -9.11 -4.76
CA VAL A 104 2.80 -8.72 -4.85
C VAL A 104 2.98 -7.20 -4.78
N GLY A 105 2.10 -6.45 -5.45
CA GLY A 105 2.10 -5.00 -5.44
C GLY A 105 1.69 -4.36 -4.11
N ALA A 106 0.91 -5.07 -3.30
CA ALA A 106 0.45 -4.61 -1.98
C ALA A 106 1.46 -4.85 -0.85
N ILE A 107 2.39 -5.78 -1.02
CA ILE A 107 3.41 -6.10 0.00
C ILE A 107 4.42 -4.96 0.23
N PRO A 108 4.93 -4.22 -0.78
CA PRO A 108 5.93 -3.17 -0.56
C PRO A 108 5.51 -2.06 0.44
N PRO A 109 4.29 -1.50 0.40
CA PRO A 109 3.88 -0.57 1.46
C PRO A 109 3.76 -1.23 2.83
N LEU A 110 3.32 -2.49 2.90
CA LEU A 110 3.25 -3.23 4.15
C LEU A 110 4.65 -3.45 4.74
N LEU A 111 5.61 -3.78 3.88
CA LEU A 111 7.03 -3.87 4.22
C LEU A 111 7.52 -2.52 4.75
N GLY A 112 7.20 -1.41 4.08
CA GLY A 112 7.57 -0.07 4.53
C GLY A 112 6.99 0.28 5.91
N TRP A 113 5.74 -0.11 6.19
CA TRP A 113 5.14 0.03 7.51
C TRP A 113 5.86 -0.83 8.55
N ALA A 114 5.97 -2.13 8.29
CA ALA A 114 6.65 -3.10 9.16
C ALA A 114 8.11 -2.71 9.44
N ALA A 115 8.79 -2.11 8.47
CA ALA A 115 10.12 -1.56 8.62
C ALA A 115 10.17 -0.43 9.65
N ALA A 116 9.17 0.46 9.67
CA ALA A 116 9.13 1.59 10.59
C ALA A 116 8.56 1.23 11.97
N SER A 117 7.53 0.37 12.04
CA SER A 117 6.83 0.04 13.28
C SER A 117 7.36 -1.19 14.00
N GLY A 118 7.98 -2.13 13.28
CA GLY A 118 8.31 -3.47 13.79
C GLY A 118 7.11 -4.41 13.98
N ASP A 119 5.91 -4.01 13.57
CA ASP A 119 4.66 -4.78 13.75
C ASP A 119 3.64 -4.57 12.60
N ILE A 120 2.73 -5.53 12.41
CA ILE A 120 1.61 -5.48 11.47
C ILE A 120 0.31 -5.30 12.24
N SER A 121 -0.18 -4.05 12.29
CA SER A 121 -1.47 -3.70 12.86
C SER A 121 -2.55 -3.53 11.79
N LEU A 122 -3.82 -3.45 12.16
CA LEU A 122 -4.91 -3.20 11.20
C LEU A 122 -4.69 -1.90 10.39
N ASN A 123 -4.17 -0.86 11.04
CA ASN A 123 -3.85 0.43 10.42
C ASN A 123 -2.81 0.28 9.29
N SER A 124 -1.90 -0.69 9.40
CA SER A 124 -0.87 -0.96 8.39
C SER A 124 -1.44 -1.48 7.06
N LEU A 125 -2.68 -1.99 7.06
CA LEU A 125 -3.30 -2.64 5.91
C LEU A 125 -4.01 -1.66 4.97
N ILE A 126 -4.22 -0.39 5.36
CA ILE A 126 -4.93 0.60 4.54
C ILE A 126 -4.21 0.83 3.21
N LEU A 127 -2.91 1.15 3.25
CA LEU A 127 -2.14 1.45 2.04
C LEU A 127 -1.90 0.21 1.15
N PRO A 128 -1.57 -0.98 1.71
CA PRO A 128 -1.59 -2.25 0.97
C PRO A 128 -2.94 -2.55 0.30
N ALA A 129 -4.05 -2.37 1.01
CA ALA A 129 -5.38 -2.55 0.45
C ALA A 129 -5.67 -1.55 -0.67
N ALA A 130 -5.26 -0.28 -0.49
CA ALA A 130 -5.35 0.74 -1.53
C ALA A 130 -4.66 0.29 -2.81
N LEU A 131 -3.39 -0.15 -2.71
CA LEU A 131 -2.64 -0.62 -3.87
C LEU A 131 -3.27 -1.86 -4.49
N TYR A 132 -3.67 -2.84 -3.67
CA TYR A 132 -4.30 -4.05 -4.16
C TYR A 132 -5.53 -3.75 -5.02
N PHE A 133 -6.49 -3.00 -4.46
CA PHE A 133 -7.75 -2.71 -5.16
C PHE A 133 -7.57 -1.73 -6.31
N TRP A 134 -6.62 -0.79 -6.23
CA TRP A 134 -6.33 0.17 -7.30
C TRP A 134 -5.60 -0.47 -8.50
N GLN A 135 -4.73 -1.46 -8.27
CA GLN A 135 -3.98 -2.10 -9.34
C GLN A 135 -4.89 -2.85 -10.31
N ILE A 136 -5.97 -3.48 -9.81
CA ILE A 136 -6.90 -4.24 -10.65
C ILE A 136 -7.55 -3.39 -11.76
N PRO A 137 -8.22 -2.25 -11.49
CA PRO A 137 -8.78 -1.40 -12.53
C PRO A 137 -7.71 -0.90 -13.51
N HIS A 138 -6.54 -0.51 -13.01
CA HIS A 138 -5.41 -0.09 -13.82
C HIS A 138 -4.96 -1.17 -14.82
N PHE A 139 -4.72 -2.38 -14.32
CA PHE A 139 -4.28 -3.51 -15.15
C PHE A 139 -5.39 -4.03 -16.08
N MET A 140 -6.65 -4.00 -15.68
CA MET A 140 -7.77 -4.41 -16.56
C MET A 140 -7.89 -3.45 -17.76
N ALA A 141 -7.74 -2.13 -17.53
CA ALA A 141 -7.70 -1.16 -18.61
C ALA A 141 -6.49 -1.36 -19.54
N LEU A 142 -5.30 -1.59 -18.97
CA LEU A 142 -4.08 -1.84 -19.74
C LEU A 142 -4.17 -3.14 -20.56
N ALA A 143 -4.63 -4.23 -19.93
CA ALA A 143 -4.80 -5.54 -20.58
C ALA A 143 -5.87 -5.51 -21.68
N TYR A 144 -6.84 -4.62 -21.59
CA TYR A 144 -7.80 -4.38 -22.67
C TYR A 144 -7.17 -3.64 -23.85
N MET A 145 -6.37 -2.59 -23.59
CA MET A 145 -5.70 -1.81 -24.63
C MET A 145 -4.60 -2.59 -25.36
N CYS A 146 -3.79 -3.33 -24.61
CA CYS A 146 -2.62 -4.08 -25.11
C CYS A 146 -2.91 -5.56 -25.36
N ARG A 147 -4.17 -5.91 -25.63
CA ARG A 147 -4.62 -7.30 -25.75
C ARG A 147 -3.87 -8.08 -26.83
N GLU A 148 -3.69 -7.47 -27.99
CA GLU A 148 -2.99 -8.06 -29.13
C GLU A 148 -1.52 -8.35 -28.80
N ASP A 149 -0.84 -7.41 -28.14
CA ASP A 149 0.55 -7.58 -27.69
C ASP A 149 0.68 -8.71 -26.65
N TYR A 150 -0.26 -8.81 -25.72
CA TYR A 150 -0.26 -9.89 -24.72
C TYR A 150 -0.52 -11.27 -25.35
N ALA A 151 -1.41 -11.34 -26.34
CA ALA A 151 -1.63 -12.57 -27.10
C ALA A 151 -0.37 -12.99 -27.85
N ALA A 152 0.29 -12.05 -28.53
CA ALA A 152 1.55 -12.28 -29.23
C ALA A 152 2.65 -12.77 -28.28
N GLY A 153 2.73 -12.22 -27.06
CA GLY A 153 3.66 -12.64 -26.01
C GLY A 153 3.35 -13.97 -25.34
N GLY A 154 2.28 -14.68 -25.73
CA GLY A 154 1.86 -15.95 -25.11
C GLY A 154 1.31 -15.80 -23.69
N PHE A 155 0.92 -14.59 -23.28
CA PHE A 155 0.35 -14.35 -21.95
C PHE A 155 -1.13 -14.73 -21.89
N LYS A 156 -1.59 -15.22 -20.74
CA LYS A 156 -2.99 -15.58 -20.50
C LYS A 156 -3.67 -14.54 -19.62
N MET A 157 -3.79 -13.32 -20.13
CA MET A 157 -4.46 -12.21 -19.44
C MET A 157 -5.97 -12.44 -19.33
N TYR A 158 -6.58 -11.94 -18.25
CA TYR A 158 -8.03 -12.03 -18.05
C TYR A 158 -8.83 -11.40 -19.21
N SER A 159 -8.29 -10.31 -19.79
CA SER A 159 -8.89 -9.68 -20.96
C SER A 159 -8.98 -10.61 -22.16
N LEU A 160 -8.02 -11.52 -22.37
CA LEU A 160 -8.00 -12.42 -23.53
C LEU A 160 -9.14 -13.44 -23.50
N ALA A 161 -9.54 -13.89 -22.32
CA ALA A 161 -10.66 -14.80 -22.12
C ALA A 161 -12.04 -14.12 -22.27
N ASP A 162 -12.10 -12.80 -22.46
CA ASP A 162 -13.34 -12.03 -22.61
C ASP A 162 -13.35 -11.22 -23.92
N PRO A 163 -13.76 -11.78 -25.06
CA PRO A 163 -13.82 -11.08 -26.35
C PRO A 163 -14.62 -9.77 -26.29
N SER A 164 -15.69 -9.76 -25.48
CA SER A 164 -16.60 -8.61 -25.36
C SER A 164 -16.03 -7.44 -24.55
N GLY A 165 -15.02 -7.69 -23.71
CA GLY A 165 -14.49 -6.74 -22.71
C GLY A 165 -15.42 -6.44 -21.55
N ARG A 166 -16.63 -7.03 -21.51
CA ARG A 166 -17.65 -6.76 -20.50
C ARG A 166 -17.23 -7.22 -19.11
N LYS A 167 -16.70 -8.44 -18.99
CA LYS A 167 -16.20 -8.98 -17.71
C LYS A 167 -14.97 -8.21 -17.26
N THR A 168 -14.05 -7.90 -18.17
CA THR A 168 -12.86 -7.07 -17.87
C THR A 168 -13.26 -5.71 -17.29
N ALA A 169 -14.18 -5.00 -17.98
CA ALA A 169 -14.65 -3.70 -17.52
C ALA A 169 -15.48 -3.80 -16.21
N MET A 170 -16.25 -4.86 -16.02
CA MET A 170 -16.99 -5.11 -14.78
C MET A 170 -16.05 -5.31 -13.59
N VAL A 171 -14.99 -6.11 -13.75
CA VAL A 171 -13.98 -6.31 -12.70
C VAL A 171 -13.29 -4.99 -12.36
N ALA A 172 -12.97 -4.19 -13.38
CA ALA A 172 -12.35 -2.88 -13.21
C ALA A 172 -13.28 -1.92 -12.41
N MET A 173 -14.56 -1.84 -12.79
CA MET A 173 -15.57 -1.04 -12.10
C MET A 173 -15.77 -1.48 -10.65
N ARG A 174 -15.93 -2.79 -10.41
CA ARG A 174 -16.15 -3.34 -9.07
C ARG A 174 -15.01 -3.03 -8.11
N ASN A 175 -13.76 -3.17 -8.57
CA ASN A 175 -12.59 -2.85 -7.73
C ASN A 175 -12.43 -1.34 -7.51
N SER A 176 -12.87 -0.51 -8.45
CA SER A 176 -12.91 0.95 -8.24
C SER A 176 -13.90 1.32 -7.12
N ILE A 177 -15.03 0.62 -7.04
CA ILE A 177 -16.02 0.80 -5.96
C ILE A 177 -15.46 0.32 -4.61
N TYR A 178 -14.66 -0.75 -4.59
CA TYR A 178 -14.04 -1.25 -3.36
C TYR A 178 -13.05 -0.26 -2.71
N LEU A 179 -12.58 0.75 -3.46
CA LEU A 179 -11.75 1.81 -2.90
C LEU A 179 -12.56 2.82 -2.05
N ILE A 180 -13.87 2.92 -2.24
CA ILE A 180 -14.72 3.93 -1.57
C ILE A 180 -14.64 3.83 -0.03
N PRO A 181 -14.82 2.64 0.60
CA PRO A 181 -14.75 2.55 2.06
C PRO A 181 -13.38 2.85 2.63
N LEU A 182 -12.31 2.87 1.82
CA LEU A 182 -10.94 2.94 2.32
C LEU A 182 -10.62 4.28 2.99
N GLY A 183 -11.17 5.39 2.45
CA GLY A 183 -11.05 6.71 3.06
C GLY A 183 -11.72 6.79 4.43
N PHE A 184 -12.90 6.20 4.55
CA PHE A 184 -13.64 6.12 5.81
C PHE A 184 -12.91 5.25 6.83
N LEU A 185 -12.43 4.06 6.43
CA LEU A 185 -11.65 3.17 7.30
C LEU A 185 -10.35 3.84 7.79
N ALA A 186 -9.69 4.63 6.93
CA ALA A 186 -8.49 5.38 7.32
C ALA A 186 -8.78 6.47 8.36
N TYR A 187 -9.98 7.05 8.36
CA TYR A 187 -10.41 8.00 9.38
C TYR A 187 -10.84 7.29 10.67
N ASP A 188 -11.70 6.27 10.57
CA ASP A 188 -12.23 5.51 11.72
C ASP A 188 -11.12 4.82 12.53
N TRP A 189 -10.08 4.30 11.85
CA TRP A 189 -8.92 3.69 12.50
C TRP A 189 -7.88 4.71 12.99
N GLY A 190 -8.19 6.01 12.92
CA GLY A 190 -7.38 7.09 13.47
C GLY A 190 -6.09 7.39 12.69
N VAL A 191 -5.95 6.91 11.45
CA VAL A 191 -4.75 7.12 10.64
C VAL A 191 -4.75 8.50 9.98
N THR A 192 -5.93 9.03 9.66
CA THR A 192 -6.09 10.30 8.94
C THR A 192 -7.13 11.23 9.55
N SER A 193 -7.09 12.51 9.17
CA SER A 193 -8.12 13.50 9.53
C SER A 193 -9.44 13.30 8.78
N GLY A 194 -10.56 13.81 9.31
CA GLY A 194 -11.87 13.69 8.67
C GLY A 194 -11.97 14.31 7.26
N TRP A 195 -11.19 15.35 6.96
CA TRP A 195 -11.12 15.95 5.63
C TRP A 195 -10.64 14.96 4.56
N PHE A 196 -9.73 14.06 4.92
CA PHE A 196 -9.23 13.02 4.02
C PHE A 196 -10.35 12.08 3.56
N CYS A 197 -11.35 11.81 4.39
CA CYS A 197 -12.49 10.97 4.02
C CYS A 197 -13.27 11.61 2.86
N LEU A 198 -13.49 12.93 2.89
CA LEU A 198 -14.19 13.65 1.82
C LEU A 198 -13.37 13.66 0.53
N GLU A 199 -12.08 14.01 0.61
CA GLU A 199 -11.19 14.08 -0.55
C GLU A 199 -10.98 12.73 -1.22
N SER A 200 -10.71 11.68 -0.41
CA SER A 200 -10.54 10.32 -0.93
C SER A 200 -11.83 9.76 -1.54
N THR A 201 -13.00 10.09 -0.97
CA THR A 201 -14.29 9.71 -1.57
C THR A 201 -14.47 10.39 -2.92
N ALA A 202 -14.23 11.70 -3.02
CA ALA A 202 -14.32 12.43 -4.29
C ALA A 202 -13.36 11.86 -5.35
N LEU A 203 -12.12 11.58 -4.96
CA LEU A 203 -11.11 10.96 -5.81
C LEU A 203 -11.53 9.56 -6.28
N THR A 204 -12.12 8.77 -5.39
CA THR A 204 -12.58 7.41 -5.70
C THR A 204 -13.82 7.41 -6.60
N LEU A 205 -14.73 8.37 -6.41
CA LEU A 205 -15.87 8.56 -7.30
C LEU A 205 -15.42 8.96 -8.70
N ALA A 206 -14.36 9.77 -8.84
CA ALA A 206 -13.81 10.15 -10.13
C ALA A 206 -13.26 8.94 -10.92
N ILE A 207 -12.45 8.08 -10.28
CA ILE A 207 -11.96 6.85 -10.92
C ILE A 207 -13.10 5.86 -11.19
N SER A 208 -14.09 5.76 -10.29
CA SER A 208 -15.28 4.92 -10.47
C SER A 208 -16.15 5.39 -11.63
N ALA A 209 -16.29 6.70 -11.85
CA ALA A 209 -16.97 7.27 -12.99
C ALA A 209 -16.24 6.97 -14.32
N ALA A 210 -14.90 7.03 -14.31
CA ALA A 210 -14.10 6.62 -15.46
C ALA A 210 -14.27 5.10 -15.75
N ALA A 211 -14.28 4.27 -14.71
CA ALA A 211 -14.52 2.83 -14.82
C ALA A 211 -15.94 2.50 -15.31
N PHE A 212 -16.95 3.22 -14.85
CA PHE A 212 -18.33 3.11 -15.35
C PHE A 212 -18.43 3.49 -16.82
N SER A 213 -17.76 4.57 -17.23
CA SER A 213 -17.71 4.96 -18.64
C SER A 213 -17.07 3.88 -19.52
N PHE A 214 -16.05 3.17 -19.01
CA PHE A 214 -15.45 2.03 -19.70
C PHE A 214 -16.38 0.79 -19.71
N TYR A 215 -17.11 0.56 -18.62
CA TYR A 215 -18.10 -0.53 -18.54
C TYR A 215 -19.24 -0.35 -19.54
N ARG A 216 -19.78 0.88 -19.64
CA ARG A 216 -20.85 1.22 -20.58
C ARG A 216 -20.36 1.14 -22.02
N ASP A 217 -19.28 1.86 -22.31
CA ASP A 217 -18.74 2.04 -23.65
C ASP A 217 -17.32 1.45 -23.74
N ARG A 218 -17.23 0.17 -24.09
CA ARG A 218 -15.99 -0.64 -24.10
C ARG A 218 -15.13 -0.34 -25.33
N THR A 219 -14.60 0.88 -25.39
CA THR A 219 -13.73 1.36 -26.45
C THR A 219 -12.30 1.55 -25.94
N LYS A 220 -11.30 1.52 -26.84
CA LYS A 220 -9.89 1.73 -26.46
C LYS A 220 -9.69 3.12 -25.85
N GLU A 221 -10.47 4.11 -26.26
CA GLU A 221 -10.45 5.49 -25.75
C GLU A 221 -10.91 5.56 -24.30
N ARG A 222 -12.03 4.90 -23.94
CA ARG A 222 -12.54 4.88 -22.56
C ARG A 222 -11.61 4.09 -21.64
N ALA A 223 -11.06 2.97 -22.10
CA ALA A 223 -10.03 2.23 -21.37
C ALA A 223 -8.80 3.10 -21.10
N ARG A 224 -8.34 3.87 -22.09
CA ARG A 224 -7.21 4.81 -21.92
C ARG A 224 -7.51 5.92 -20.92
N ARG A 225 -8.72 6.49 -20.96
CA ARG A 225 -9.16 7.50 -19.97
C ARG A 225 -9.15 6.93 -18.56
N MET A 226 -9.66 5.72 -18.38
CA MET A 226 -9.63 5.01 -17.09
C MET A 226 -8.19 4.74 -16.63
N PHE A 227 -7.32 4.28 -17.54
CA PHE A 227 -5.90 4.06 -17.24
C PHE A 227 -5.22 5.35 -16.76
N HIS A 228 -5.40 6.49 -17.44
CA HIS A 228 -4.87 7.77 -16.98
C HIS A 228 -5.49 8.25 -15.66
N ALA A 229 -6.80 8.08 -15.47
CA ALA A 229 -7.46 8.39 -14.20
C ALA A 229 -6.86 7.58 -13.04
N SER A 230 -6.57 6.28 -13.27
CA SER A 230 -5.88 5.45 -12.28
C SER A 230 -4.46 5.93 -12.00
N LEU A 231 -3.72 6.36 -13.03
CA LEU A 231 -2.36 6.89 -12.86
C LEU A 231 -2.33 8.17 -12.01
N LEU A 232 -3.35 9.03 -12.15
CA LEU A 232 -3.50 10.22 -11.31
C LEU A 232 -4.01 9.90 -9.90
N TYR A 233 -4.94 8.93 -9.77
CA TYR A 233 -5.50 8.53 -8.48
C TYR A 233 -4.43 8.19 -7.45
N LEU A 234 -3.47 7.34 -7.81
CA LEU A 234 -2.50 6.81 -6.84
C LEU A 234 -1.63 7.90 -6.18
N PRO A 235 -0.91 8.78 -6.91
CA PRO A 235 -0.10 9.82 -6.29
C PRO A 235 -0.94 10.81 -5.49
N VAL A 236 -2.15 11.17 -5.95
CA VAL A 236 -3.04 12.07 -5.20
C VAL A 236 -3.51 11.42 -3.89
N PHE A 237 -3.91 10.14 -3.94
CA PHE A 237 -4.32 9.40 -2.75
C PHE A 237 -3.17 9.26 -1.74
N MET A 238 -1.97 8.91 -2.21
CA MET A 238 -0.78 8.79 -1.36
C MET A 238 -0.34 10.15 -0.77
N ALA A 239 -0.41 11.24 -1.55
CA ALA A 239 -0.13 12.58 -1.07
C ALA A 239 -1.15 13.02 0.00
N GLY A 240 -2.44 12.76 -0.24
CA GLY A 240 -3.50 13.02 0.74
C GLY A 240 -3.29 12.25 2.04
N LEU A 241 -2.93 10.96 1.97
CA LEU A 241 -2.58 10.15 3.15
C LEU A 241 -1.42 10.77 3.95
N LEU A 242 -0.40 11.32 3.27
CA LEU A 242 0.75 11.95 3.93
C LEU A 242 0.38 13.29 4.56
N ILE A 243 -0.37 14.14 3.86
CA ILE A 243 -0.77 15.47 4.34
C ILE A 243 -1.72 15.37 5.53
N HIS A 244 -2.67 14.44 5.46
CA HIS A 244 -3.70 14.27 6.50
C HIS A 244 -3.32 13.23 7.56
N ARG A 245 -2.08 12.75 7.56
CA ARG A 245 -1.58 11.79 8.55
C ARG A 245 -1.69 12.40 9.95
N ARG A 246 -2.49 11.80 10.82
CA ARG A 246 -2.52 12.18 12.24
C ARG A 246 -1.24 11.68 12.92
N THR A 247 -0.57 12.58 13.63
CA THR A 247 0.54 12.23 14.53
C THR A 247 -0.02 11.98 15.92
N ASP A 248 0.54 11.05 16.70
CA ASP A 248 0.03 10.69 18.05
C ASP A 248 -0.20 11.91 18.96
N ASN A 249 0.59 12.98 18.80
CA ASN A 249 0.41 14.25 19.51
C ASN A 249 -0.93 14.95 19.23
N GLN A 250 -1.47 14.88 18.02
CA GLN A 250 -2.75 15.50 17.67
C GLN A 250 -3.94 14.71 18.22
N HIS A 251 -3.85 13.38 18.27
CA HIS A 251 -4.86 12.53 18.91
C HIS A 251 -4.93 12.82 20.42
N PHE A 252 -3.78 13.05 21.07
CA PHE A 252 -3.74 13.43 22.48
C PHE A 252 -4.36 14.81 22.74
N LEU A 253 -4.10 15.78 21.86
CA LEU A 253 -4.66 17.14 21.96
C LEU A 253 -6.16 17.19 21.67
N GLU A 254 -6.67 16.46 20.68
CA GLU A 254 -8.12 16.39 20.40
C GLU A 254 -8.87 15.65 21.51
N VAL A 255 -8.36 14.52 22.01
CA VAL A 255 -8.98 13.80 23.13
C VAL A 255 -8.99 14.66 24.40
N ASN A 256 -7.91 15.41 24.66
CA ASN A 256 -7.87 16.34 25.79
C ASN A 256 -8.76 17.57 25.57
N ALA A 257 -8.89 18.09 24.34
CA ALA A 257 -9.77 19.21 24.02
C ALA A 257 -11.25 18.83 24.09
N GLU A 258 -11.62 17.64 23.62
CA GLU A 258 -12.97 17.08 23.80
C GLU A 258 -13.26 16.76 25.28
N GLY A 259 -12.25 16.30 26.01
CA GLY A 259 -12.31 16.10 27.46
C GLY A 259 -12.50 17.43 28.23
N PHE A 260 -11.84 18.50 27.79
CA PHE A 260 -12.01 19.86 28.35
C PHE A 260 -13.37 20.47 27.99
N MET A 261 -13.85 20.27 26.76
CA MET A 261 -15.17 20.76 26.34
C MET A 261 -16.34 19.98 26.96
N LYS A 262 -16.14 18.73 27.40
CA LYS A 262 -17.15 17.94 28.13
C LYS A 262 -17.23 18.25 29.63
N SER A 263 -16.50 19.25 30.14
CA SER A 263 -16.73 19.80 31.48
C SER A 263 -17.11 21.27 31.41
N PRO A 264 -18.43 21.54 31.54
CA PRO A 264 -18.85 22.65 32.36
C PRO A 264 -19.84 22.20 33.45
N SER A 265 -19.59 22.77 34.64
CA SER A 265 -20.54 23.04 35.74
C SER A 265 -21.21 21.86 36.45
N SER A 266 -20.69 21.53 37.64
CA SER A 266 -21.52 21.30 38.82
C SER A 266 -20.76 21.74 40.07
N VAL A 267 -20.64 23.06 40.24
CA VAL A 267 -20.50 23.65 41.58
C VAL A 267 -21.92 23.92 42.03
N GLU A 268 -22.50 23.02 42.81
CA GLU A 268 -23.62 23.31 43.68
C GLU A 268 -23.50 22.44 44.95
N THR A 269 -23.34 23.16 46.06
CA THR A 269 -23.47 22.73 47.45
C THR A 269 -24.88 22.25 47.76
N SER A 270 -25.02 21.09 48.41
CA SER A 270 -26.12 20.83 49.35
C SER A 270 -25.75 19.69 50.31
N GLU A 271 -26.22 19.85 51.54
CA GLU A 271 -25.78 19.22 52.79
C GLU A 271 -26.22 17.76 52.98
N MET A 272 -25.50 17.12 53.92
CA MET A 272 -25.84 16.00 54.82
C MET A 272 -27.12 15.19 54.55
N ASP A 273 -26.96 13.87 54.39
CA ASP A 273 -27.71 12.94 55.24
C ASP A 273 -27.02 11.58 55.39
N ASP A 274 -26.92 11.14 56.65
CA ASP A 274 -26.37 9.88 57.11
C ASP A 274 -27.34 8.71 56.81
N LYS A 275 -26.82 7.58 56.28
CA LYS A 275 -27.14 6.21 56.73
C LYS A 275 -26.49 5.10 55.89
N ASN A 276 -25.50 4.49 56.53
CA ASN A 276 -25.19 3.06 56.64
C ASN A 276 -25.92 2.06 55.71
N GLY A 277 -25.16 1.29 54.91
CA GLY A 277 -25.69 0.21 54.08
C GLY A 277 -24.60 -0.60 53.38
N ASN A 278 -23.94 -1.48 54.13
CA ASN A 278 -22.90 -2.40 53.70
C ASN A 278 -23.37 -3.35 52.57
N GLN A 279 -22.97 -3.12 51.30
CA GLN A 279 -23.15 -4.09 50.21
C GLN A 279 -21.99 -4.10 49.19
N LYS A 280 -21.25 -5.22 49.22
CA LYS A 280 -20.55 -5.93 48.12
C LYS A 280 -19.87 -5.09 47.03
N ILE A 281 -18.54 -4.95 47.18
CA ILE A 281 -17.61 -4.55 46.12
C ILE A 281 -17.62 -5.63 45.01
N LYS A 282 -18.26 -5.34 43.88
CA LYS A 282 -18.02 -6.01 42.59
C LYS A 282 -16.92 -5.23 41.88
N GLY A 283 -15.75 -5.86 41.75
CA GLY A 283 -14.57 -5.27 41.10
C GLY A 283 -14.87 -4.82 39.66
N ARG A 284 -14.78 -3.52 39.43
CA ARG A 284 -14.81 -2.89 38.11
C ARG A 284 -13.45 -3.17 37.46
N GLN A 285 -13.44 -3.85 36.32
CA GLN A 285 -12.23 -4.11 35.52
C GLN A 285 -11.50 -2.80 35.26
N GLY A 286 -10.33 -2.65 35.87
CA GLY A 286 -9.43 -1.53 35.62
C GLY A 286 -8.94 -1.55 34.17
N THR A 287 -9.12 -0.43 33.49
CA THR A 287 -8.52 -0.13 32.20
C THR A 287 -7.01 -0.29 32.34
N ARG A 288 -6.46 -1.28 31.63
CA ARG A 288 -5.04 -1.64 31.67
C ARG A 288 -4.22 -0.43 31.17
N ALA A 289 -3.50 0.21 32.09
CA ALA A 289 -2.53 1.26 31.76
C ALA A 289 -1.50 0.71 30.76
N ARG A 290 -1.42 1.32 29.58
CA ARG A 290 -0.36 1.02 28.61
C ARG A 290 0.96 1.60 29.14
N PRO A 291 2.10 0.89 29.03
CA PRO A 291 3.38 1.44 29.45
C PRO A 291 3.79 2.60 28.52
N PRO A 292 4.53 3.60 29.02
CA PRO A 292 5.01 4.70 28.19
C PRO A 292 6.08 4.16 27.24
N VAL A 293 5.81 4.20 25.94
CA VAL A 293 6.84 3.93 24.92
C VAL A 293 7.68 5.20 24.76
N ALA A 294 8.98 5.00 24.83
CA ALA A 294 10.01 6.02 24.96
C ALA A 294 10.02 7.05 23.82
N TYR A 295 10.34 8.28 24.23
CA TYR A 295 10.47 9.49 23.44
C TYR A 295 11.66 9.42 22.45
N ALA A 296 11.50 10.18 21.36
CA ALA A 296 12.55 10.76 20.51
C ALA A 296 13.37 9.86 19.57
N SER A 297 12.97 9.85 18.29
CA SER A 297 13.93 10.03 17.18
C SER A 297 13.56 11.31 16.44
N ILE A 298 14.05 12.44 16.96
CA ILE A 298 14.05 13.71 16.23
C ILE A 298 15.25 13.65 15.30
N ALA A 299 15.02 13.27 14.04
CA ALA A 299 15.99 13.53 12.99
C ALA A 299 15.82 14.99 12.54
N PRO A 300 16.87 15.83 12.56
CA PRO A 300 16.77 17.20 12.08
C PRO A 300 16.64 17.18 10.56
N PHE A 301 15.56 17.76 10.04
CA PHE A 301 15.45 18.09 8.62
C PHE A 301 16.45 19.21 8.26
N PRO A 302 17.00 19.23 7.04
CA PRO A 302 18.23 19.98 6.75
C PRO A 302 18.10 21.51 6.57
N PHE A 303 16.97 22.15 6.90
CA PHE A 303 16.77 23.59 6.62
C PHE A 303 16.10 24.41 7.73
N LEU A 304 16.19 23.99 8.99
CA LEU A 304 15.80 24.85 10.12
C LEU A 304 17.00 25.10 11.03
N PRO A 305 17.31 26.36 11.40
CA PRO A 305 18.35 26.62 12.39
C PRO A 305 17.97 25.97 13.73
N ALA A 306 18.94 25.33 14.37
CA ALA A 306 18.74 24.68 15.67
C ALA A 306 18.33 25.72 16.73
N PRO A 307 17.36 25.43 17.61
CA PRO A 307 16.96 26.35 18.66
C PRO A 307 18.10 26.52 19.67
N SER A 308 18.55 27.77 19.87
CA SER A 308 19.42 28.15 20.98
C SER A 308 18.58 28.30 22.25
N TYR A 309 18.92 27.55 23.30
CA TYR A 309 18.35 27.74 24.62
C TYR A 309 19.33 28.56 25.45
N ASP A 310 18.93 29.78 25.83
CA ASP A 310 19.62 30.55 26.85
C ASP A 310 19.27 29.96 28.22
N ILE A 311 20.30 29.56 28.95
CA ILE A 311 20.20 29.04 30.32
C ILE A 311 20.18 30.25 31.26
N VAL A 312 19.05 30.48 31.93
CA VAL A 312 18.96 31.27 33.16
C VAL A 312 18.28 30.43 34.22
#